data_AF-V7PBN9-F1
#
_entry.id   AF-V7PBN9-F1
#
_cell.length_a   1.000
_cell.length_b   1.000
_cell.length_c   1.000
_cell.angle_alpha   90.00
_cell.angle_beta   90.00
_cell.angle_gamma   90.00
#
_symmetry.space_group_name_H-M   'P 1'
#
loop_
_entity.id
_entity.type
_entity.pdbx_description
1 polymer ?
#
loop_
_entity_poly.entity_id
_entity_poly.type
_entity_poly.pdbx_seq_one_letter_code
_entity_poly.pdbx_strand_id
1 'polypeptide(L)'
;MVILLDKLEVTDIVLDNNDMPEKKTQKINYQIENDENLLAPWLFSCQLGTPLSSLQVLLEFSVQTTIELNVKLWKREEDMWVNFLEAISNKSKNYLPETLDLLDLRKSTRKCLLNLCTNENLIVLRNVPGKAQAVYNTTTMTLVAILASAIYEAWKRIELTDPVSLGRIVLVLDGEDVGSRLRAGNKKLKIEPLN
;
A
#
# COMPACT_ATOMS: atom_id res chain seq x y z
N MET A 1 -28.13 -51.34 36.06
CA MET A 1 -28.10 -50.98 37.49
C MET A 1 -26.79 -50.25 37.73
N VAL A 2 -26.87 -48.92 37.84
CA VAL A 2 -25.76 -47.98 38.13
C VAL A 2 -25.34 -48.16 39.58
N ILE A 3 -24.07 -47.85 39.92
CA ILE A 3 -23.55 -47.31 41.21
C ILE A 3 -22.00 -47.43 41.11
N LEU A 4 -21.29 -46.32 40.85
CA LEU A 4 -20.72 -45.38 41.84
C LEU A 4 -19.38 -45.87 42.41
N LEU A 5 -18.29 -45.23 41.96
CA LEU A 5 -17.02 -45.15 42.67
C LEU A 5 -17.03 -43.84 43.46
N ASP A 6 -17.34 -43.93 44.75
CA ASP A 6 -17.33 -42.81 45.69
C ASP A 6 -16.23 -43.08 46.73
N LYS A 7 -15.22 -42.18 46.71
CA LYS A 7 -14.59 -41.50 47.86
C LYS A 7 -13.69 -42.25 48.87
N LEU A 8 -12.95 -41.37 49.56
CA LEU A 8 -12.17 -41.45 50.80
C LEU A 8 -10.65 -41.38 50.52
N GLU A 9 -9.84 -40.50 51.12
CA GLU A 9 -10.05 -39.52 52.19
C GLU A 9 -8.87 -38.52 52.22
N VAL A 10 -9.10 -37.34 52.78
CA VAL A 10 -8.15 -36.23 52.98
C VAL A 10 -7.71 -36.20 54.44
N THR A 11 -6.40 -36.12 54.70
CA THR A 11 -5.74 -35.54 55.90
C THR A 11 -4.22 -35.55 55.62
N ASP A 12 -3.34 -34.66 56.04
CA ASP A 12 -3.34 -33.34 56.68
C ASP A 12 -1.94 -32.77 56.37
N ILE A 13 -1.83 -31.56 55.80
CA ILE A 13 -0.56 -30.81 55.88
C ILE A 13 -0.88 -29.37 56.29
N VAL A 14 -0.27 -29.02 57.41
CA VAL A 14 -0.39 -27.83 58.23
C VAL A 14 -0.15 -26.54 57.42
N LEU A 15 -1.06 -25.58 57.59
CA LEU A 15 -0.91 -24.19 57.17
C LEU A 15 0.13 -23.51 58.07
N ASP A 16 1.25 -23.09 57.50
CA ASP A 16 2.11 -22.09 58.11
C ASP A 16 2.04 -20.80 57.28
N ASN A 17 1.39 -19.80 57.87
CA ASN A 17 1.29 -18.45 57.36
C ASN A 17 2.68 -17.80 57.40
N ASN A 18 3.27 -17.55 56.24
CA ASN A 18 4.29 -16.52 56.08
C ASN A 18 4.03 -15.74 54.81
N ASP A 19 3.78 -14.45 54.99
CA ASP A 19 3.50 -13.45 53.97
C ASP A 19 4.53 -13.47 52.83
N MET A 20 4.06 -13.74 51.61
CA MET A 20 4.81 -13.50 50.38
C MET A 20 4.02 -12.52 49.49
N PRO A 21 4.66 -11.46 48.97
CA PRO A 21 3.97 -10.36 48.32
C PRO A 21 3.34 -10.82 47.00
N GLU A 22 2.12 -10.33 46.77
CA GLU A 22 1.35 -10.48 45.53
C GLU A 22 2.25 -10.23 44.30
N LYS A 23 2.51 -11.29 43.53
CA LYS A 23 3.03 -11.15 42.17
C LYS A 23 1.96 -10.45 41.34
N LYS A 24 2.06 -9.12 41.25
CA LYS A 24 1.38 -8.32 40.24
C LYS A 24 1.69 -8.93 38.88
N THR A 25 0.70 -9.62 38.32
CA THR A 25 0.66 -9.95 36.89
C THR A 25 0.69 -8.64 36.12
N GLN A 26 1.89 -8.20 35.76
CA GLN A 26 2.08 -7.16 34.78
C GLN A 26 1.53 -7.72 33.47
N LYS A 27 0.31 -7.30 33.13
CA LYS A 27 -0.18 -7.37 31.75
C LYS A 27 0.84 -6.63 30.91
N ILE A 28 1.69 -7.37 30.22
CA ILE A 28 2.52 -6.84 29.15
C ILE A 28 1.53 -6.40 28.07
N ASN A 29 1.13 -5.14 28.14
CA ASN A 29 0.53 -4.45 27.00
C ASN A 29 1.64 -4.41 25.95
N TYR A 30 1.63 -5.35 25.01
CA TYR A 30 2.24 -5.11 23.72
C TYR A 30 1.42 -3.99 23.07
N GLN A 31 1.82 -2.74 23.35
CA GLN A 31 1.57 -1.67 22.42
C GLN A 31 2.36 -2.06 21.17
N ILE A 32 1.64 -2.62 20.20
CA ILE A 32 2.14 -2.72 18.84
C ILE A 32 2.36 -1.27 18.43
N GLU A 33 3.60 -0.79 18.57
CA GLU A 33 4.02 0.41 17.86
C GLU A 33 3.68 0.14 16.39
N ASN A 34 2.96 1.09 15.76
CA ASN A 34 2.60 1.03 14.35
C ASN A 34 3.88 0.95 13.53
N ASP A 35 4.35 -0.27 13.31
CA ASP A 35 5.60 -0.55 12.64
C ASP A 35 5.33 -0.45 11.15
N GLU A 36 5.44 0.77 10.60
CA GLU A 36 5.51 0.98 9.15
C GLU A 36 6.65 0.16 8.51
N ASN A 37 7.56 -0.40 9.31
CA ASN A 37 8.64 -1.29 8.91
C ASN A 37 8.21 -2.75 8.64
N LEU A 38 7.02 -3.19 9.07
CA LEU A 38 6.55 -4.56 8.85
C LEU A 38 5.76 -4.73 7.54
N LEU A 39 5.41 -3.63 6.86
CA LEU A 39 4.74 -3.68 5.58
C LEU A 39 5.75 -3.92 4.46
N ALA A 40 5.47 -4.91 3.62
CA ALA A 40 6.26 -5.13 2.40
C ALA A 40 6.30 -3.82 1.58
N PRO A 41 7.46 -3.46 1.02
CA PRO A 41 7.58 -2.24 0.25
C PRO A 41 6.62 -2.29 -0.94
N TRP A 42 5.89 -1.19 -1.14
CA TRP A 42 4.90 -1.04 -2.19
C TRP A 42 5.31 0.01 -3.23
N LEU A 43 6.25 0.89 -2.87
CA LEU A 43 6.74 1.97 -3.71
C LEU A 43 8.22 1.74 -3.97
N PHE A 44 8.56 1.57 -5.25
CA PHE A 44 9.90 1.27 -5.68
C PHE A 44 10.43 2.26 -6.72
N SER A 45 11.74 2.29 -6.90
CA SER A 45 12.39 2.92 -8.07
C SER A 45 13.23 1.91 -8.84
N CYS A 46 13.35 2.11 -10.15
CA CYS A 46 14.25 1.34 -11.01
C CYS A 46 14.96 2.25 -12.02
N GLN A 47 16.00 1.72 -12.65
CA GLN A 47 16.75 2.44 -13.67
C GLN A 47 15.88 2.73 -14.90
N LEU A 48 16.01 3.95 -15.43
CA LEU A 48 15.30 4.39 -16.62
C LEU A 48 15.40 3.37 -17.77
N GLY A 49 14.23 2.96 -18.27
CA GLY A 49 14.14 2.06 -19.42
C GLY A 49 14.17 0.57 -19.05
N THR A 50 14.05 0.23 -17.77
CA THR A 50 13.95 -1.18 -17.34
C THR A 50 12.76 -1.87 -18.04
N PRO A 51 12.96 -3.00 -18.74
CA PRO A 51 11.87 -3.69 -19.44
C PRO A 51 10.73 -4.09 -18.51
N LEU A 52 9.48 -3.93 -18.98
CA LEU A 52 8.30 -4.26 -18.17
C LEU A 52 8.27 -5.74 -17.75
N SER A 53 8.70 -6.63 -18.65
CA SER A 53 8.82 -8.07 -18.38
C SER A 53 9.78 -8.39 -17.23
N SER A 54 10.89 -7.64 -17.11
CA SER A 54 11.83 -7.80 -16.00
C SER A 54 11.19 -7.39 -14.67
N LEU A 55 10.44 -6.29 -14.64
CA LEU A 55 9.71 -5.85 -13.44
C LEU A 55 8.62 -6.84 -13.03
N GLN A 56 7.89 -7.38 -14.01
CA GLN A 56 6.86 -8.39 -13.79
C GLN A 56 7.42 -9.66 -13.18
N VAL A 57 8.55 -10.17 -13.69
CA VAL A 57 9.20 -11.36 -13.14
C VAL A 57 9.76 -11.09 -11.74
N LEU A 58 10.45 -9.95 -11.56
CA LEU A 58 11.10 -9.61 -10.29
C LEU A 58 10.10 -9.40 -9.14
N LEU A 59 8.97 -8.76 -9.44
CA LEU A 59 7.92 -8.50 -8.47
C LEU A 59 6.82 -9.57 -8.46
N GLU A 60 6.91 -10.59 -9.31
CA GLU A 60 5.96 -11.70 -9.44
C GLU A 60 4.53 -11.25 -9.83
N PHE A 61 4.42 -10.31 -10.77
CA PHE A 61 3.13 -9.83 -11.30
C PHE A 61 2.82 -10.38 -12.70
N SER A 62 1.53 -10.56 -12.99
CA SER A 62 1.04 -10.92 -14.31
C SER A 62 0.99 -9.73 -15.27
N VAL A 63 1.14 -10.00 -16.56
CA VAL A 63 0.97 -9.00 -17.63
C VAL A 63 -0.41 -8.36 -17.60
N GLN A 64 -1.44 -9.13 -17.25
CA GLN A 64 -2.84 -8.66 -17.26
C GLN A 64 -3.15 -7.67 -16.14
N THR A 65 -2.34 -7.67 -15.08
CA THR A 65 -2.50 -6.80 -13.90
C THR A 65 -1.46 -5.67 -13.88
N THR A 66 -0.75 -5.48 -14.99
CA THR A 66 0.27 -4.44 -15.12
C THR A 66 -0.29 -3.24 -15.88
N ILE A 67 -0.09 -2.05 -15.32
CA ILE A 67 -0.49 -0.77 -15.88
C ILE A 67 0.78 0.05 -16.09
N GLU A 68 1.01 0.49 -17.32
CA GLU A 68 2.16 1.31 -17.69
C GLU A 68 1.71 2.72 -18.08
N LEU A 69 2.29 3.74 -17.44
CA LEU A 69 1.94 5.14 -17.66
C LEU A 69 3.19 5.95 -17.97
N ASN A 70 3.10 6.90 -18.91
CA ASN A 70 4.20 7.78 -19.25
C ASN A 70 3.98 9.18 -18.67
N VAL A 71 4.78 9.55 -17.66
CA VAL A 71 4.57 10.81 -16.93
C VAL A 71 4.93 12.06 -17.75
N LYS A 72 5.67 11.91 -18.86
CA LYS A 72 5.97 13.02 -19.79
C LYS A 72 4.71 13.58 -20.47
N LEU A 73 3.64 12.79 -20.53
CA LEU A 73 2.36 13.22 -21.10
C LEU A 73 1.57 14.10 -20.14
N TRP A 74 1.91 14.10 -18.85
CA TRP A 74 1.15 14.80 -17.83
C TRP A 74 1.60 16.26 -17.73
N LYS A 75 0.71 17.18 -18.12
CA LYS A 75 0.93 18.63 -17.98
C LYS A 75 0.06 19.20 -16.86
N ARG A 76 -1.14 18.67 -16.71
CA ARG A 76 -2.12 19.02 -15.69
C ARG A 76 -2.60 17.78 -14.95
N GLU A 77 -3.30 18.01 -13.84
CA GLU A 77 -3.83 16.93 -13.02
C GLU A 77 -4.95 16.17 -13.76
N GLU A 78 -5.74 16.88 -14.56
CA GLU A 78 -6.76 16.29 -15.42
C GLU A 78 -6.13 15.32 -16.42
N ASP A 79 -5.05 15.73 -17.10
CA ASP A 79 -4.34 14.88 -18.08
C ASP A 79 -3.84 13.58 -17.43
N MET A 80 -3.31 13.69 -16.20
CA MET A 80 -2.84 12.55 -15.42
C MET A 80 -4.00 11.61 -15.07
N TRP A 81 -5.13 12.14 -14.57
CA TRP A 81 -6.27 11.30 -14.20
C TRP A 81 -6.94 10.64 -15.40
N VAL A 82 -7.06 11.35 -16.51
CA VAL A 82 -7.56 10.77 -17.77
C VAL A 82 -6.64 9.64 -18.20
N ASN A 83 -5.33 9.89 -18.29
CA ASN A 83 -4.34 8.89 -18.69
C ASN A 83 -4.36 7.65 -17.77
N PHE A 84 -4.48 7.85 -16.45
CA PHE A 84 -4.60 6.78 -15.46
C PHE A 84 -5.89 5.97 -15.65
N LEU A 85 -7.04 6.63 -15.71
CA LEU A 85 -8.35 5.97 -15.82
C LEU A 85 -8.51 5.24 -17.15
N GLU A 86 -7.98 5.80 -18.25
CA GLU A 86 -7.95 5.13 -19.55
C GLU A 86 -7.11 3.86 -19.53
N ALA A 87 -5.92 3.89 -18.91
CA ALA A 87 -5.04 2.73 -18.85
C ALA A 87 -5.60 1.57 -18.01
N ILE A 88 -6.43 1.89 -17.01
CA ILE A 88 -7.09 0.88 -16.16
C ILE A 88 -8.40 0.39 -16.78
N SER A 89 -9.06 1.24 -17.55
CA SER A 89 -10.31 0.88 -18.18
C SER A 89 -10.06 -0.24 -19.19
N ASN A 90 -10.69 -1.38 -18.93
CA ASN A 90 -10.67 -2.53 -19.82
C ASN A 90 -12.03 -2.66 -20.51
N LYS A 91 -12.14 -3.57 -21.47
CA LYS A 91 -13.36 -3.76 -22.28
C LYS A 91 -14.63 -3.99 -21.44
N SER A 92 -14.50 -4.39 -20.17
CA SER A 92 -15.63 -4.71 -19.28
C SER A 92 -15.94 -3.62 -18.24
N LYS A 93 -15.00 -2.73 -17.90
CA LYS A 93 -15.23 -1.65 -16.92
C LYS A 93 -14.60 -0.35 -17.42
N ASN A 94 -15.47 0.61 -17.73
CA ASN A 94 -15.06 1.98 -18.02
C ASN A 94 -15.11 2.80 -16.72
N TYR A 95 -13.97 3.38 -16.32
CA TYR A 95 -13.88 4.27 -15.17
C TYR A 95 -13.88 5.75 -15.57
N LEU A 96 -13.87 6.07 -16.87
CA LEU A 96 -13.93 7.44 -17.34
C LEU A 96 -15.32 8.04 -17.02
N PRO A 97 -15.38 9.19 -16.36
CA PRO A 97 -16.63 9.94 -16.21
C PRO A 97 -17.12 10.48 -17.56
N GLU A 98 -18.41 10.83 -17.63
CA GLU A 98 -19.01 11.49 -18.80
C GLU A 98 -18.42 12.90 -19.04
N THR A 99 -18.09 13.61 -17.95
CA THR A 99 -17.44 14.91 -17.93
C THR A 99 -15.98 14.78 -17.51
N LEU A 100 -15.06 15.38 -18.27
CA LEU A 100 -13.62 15.38 -17.95
C LEU A 100 -13.21 16.49 -16.98
N ASP A 101 -14.13 16.92 -16.13
CA ASP A 101 -13.86 17.93 -15.12
C ASP A 101 -13.08 17.31 -13.95
N LEU A 102 -12.16 18.09 -13.38
CA LEU A 102 -11.26 17.62 -12.32
C LEU A 102 -11.99 16.99 -11.13
N LEU A 103 -13.13 17.54 -10.75
CA LEU A 103 -13.94 17.03 -9.64
C LEU A 103 -14.43 15.61 -9.91
N ASP A 104 -14.93 15.36 -11.11
CA ASP A 104 -15.51 14.07 -11.48
C ASP A 104 -14.42 13.05 -11.79
N LEU A 105 -13.32 13.47 -12.42
CA LEU A 105 -12.10 12.65 -12.56
C LEU A 105 -11.59 12.17 -11.21
N ARG A 106 -11.49 13.05 -10.20
CA ARG A 106 -11.07 12.66 -8.84
C ARG A 106 -12.05 11.70 -8.18
N LYS A 107 -13.37 11.92 -8.34
CA LYS A 107 -14.40 11.00 -7.79
C LYS A 107 -14.32 9.61 -8.43
N SER A 108 -14.22 9.55 -9.76
CA SER A 108 -14.09 8.29 -10.49
C SER A 108 -12.79 7.58 -10.15
N THR A 109 -11.69 8.32 -10.05
CA THR A 109 -10.39 7.81 -9.60
C THR A 109 -10.46 7.20 -8.21
N ARG A 110 -11.10 7.86 -7.23
CA ARG A 110 -11.26 7.29 -5.88
C ARG A 110 -12.00 5.95 -5.91
N LYS A 111 -13.09 5.85 -6.69
CA LYS A 111 -13.83 4.58 -6.85
C LYS A 111 -12.97 3.51 -7.53
N CYS A 112 -12.25 3.89 -8.58
CA CYS A 112 -11.35 3.01 -9.32
C CYS A 112 -10.23 2.45 -8.41
N LEU A 113 -9.54 3.34 -7.67
CA LEU A 113 -8.47 2.98 -6.76
C LEU A 113 -8.93 2.04 -5.65
N LEU A 114 -10.13 2.23 -5.09
CA LEU A 114 -10.67 1.28 -4.11
C LEU A 114 -10.83 -0.12 -4.71
N ASN A 115 -11.30 -0.24 -5.95
CA ASN A 115 -11.37 -1.54 -6.62
C ASN A 115 -9.98 -2.08 -7.02
N LEU A 116 -9.01 -1.22 -7.33
CA LEU A 116 -7.64 -1.68 -7.61
C LEU A 116 -6.95 -2.25 -6.38
N CYS A 117 -7.13 -1.60 -5.22
CA CYS A 117 -6.53 -2.03 -3.97
C CYS A 117 -7.12 -3.35 -3.42
N THR A 118 -8.22 -3.87 -3.97
CA THR A 118 -8.72 -5.23 -3.66
C THR A 118 -8.17 -6.31 -4.59
N ASN A 119 -7.36 -5.94 -5.58
CA ASN A 119 -6.80 -6.84 -6.58
C ASN A 119 -5.26 -6.76 -6.54
N GLU A 120 -4.60 -7.69 -7.22
CA GLU A 120 -3.17 -7.58 -7.47
C GLU A 120 -2.91 -6.66 -8.66
N ASN A 121 -2.16 -5.58 -8.48
CA ASN A 121 -1.85 -4.61 -9.55
C ASN A 121 -0.41 -4.08 -9.46
N LEU A 122 0.28 -4.08 -10.60
CA LEU A 122 1.58 -3.43 -10.79
C LEU A 122 1.40 -2.17 -11.62
N ILE A 123 1.74 -1.00 -11.06
CA ILE A 123 1.68 0.28 -11.76
C ILE A 123 3.12 0.75 -11.99
N VAL A 124 3.50 0.99 -13.25
CA VAL A 124 4.83 1.46 -13.63
C VAL A 124 4.72 2.86 -14.21
N LEU A 125 5.35 3.82 -13.56
CA LEU A 125 5.46 5.21 -14.04
C LEU A 125 6.78 5.37 -14.79
N ARG A 126 6.70 5.49 -16.11
CA ARG A 126 7.83 5.69 -17.03
C ARG A 126 8.27 7.14 -17.07
N ASN A 127 9.57 7.34 -17.20
CA ASN A 127 10.22 8.64 -17.36
C ASN A 127 10.06 9.59 -16.15
N VAL A 128 10.08 9.05 -14.92
CA VAL A 128 10.01 9.87 -13.71
C VAL A 128 11.29 10.71 -13.60
N PRO A 129 11.18 12.05 -13.43
CA PRO A 129 12.35 12.91 -13.27
C PRO A 129 13.19 12.53 -12.05
N GLY A 130 14.48 12.32 -12.26
CA GLY A 130 15.48 12.12 -11.22
C GLY A 130 15.76 13.37 -10.38
N LYS A 131 16.62 13.25 -9.36
CA LYS A 131 17.01 14.40 -8.49
C LYS A 131 17.47 15.63 -9.27
N ALA A 132 18.32 15.44 -10.29
CA ALA A 132 18.84 16.54 -11.10
C ALA A 132 17.77 17.21 -11.98
N GLN A 133 16.81 16.42 -12.48
CA GLN A 133 15.76 16.90 -13.40
C GLN A 133 14.51 17.41 -12.66
N ALA A 134 14.29 16.97 -11.42
CA ALA A 134 13.13 17.32 -10.60
C ALA A 134 12.99 18.82 -10.36
N VAL A 135 14.12 19.55 -10.28
CA VAL A 135 14.14 21.02 -10.11
C VAL A 135 13.49 21.74 -11.30
N TYR A 136 13.61 21.17 -12.50
CA TYR A 136 13.04 21.73 -13.73
C TYR A 136 11.68 21.14 -14.09
N ASN A 137 11.32 19.98 -13.52
CA ASN A 137 10.09 19.24 -13.80
C ASN A 137 9.20 19.14 -12.54
N THR A 138 9.06 20.25 -11.83
CA THR A 138 8.33 20.32 -10.55
C THR A 138 6.86 19.92 -10.68
N THR A 139 6.20 20.32 -11.77
CA THR A 139 4.80 19.93 -12.05
C THR A 139 4.67 18.41 -12.17
N THR A 140 5.48 17.77 -13.01
CA THR A 140 5.45 16.32 -13.20
C THR A 140 5.72 15.58 -11.88
N MET A 141 6.69 16.03 -11.09
CA MET A 141 6.96 15.44 -9.77
C MET A 141 5.79 15.62 -8.80
N THR A 142 5.11 16.77 -8.85
CA THR A 142 3.90 17.01 -8.06
C THR A 142 2.77 16.06 -8.46
N LEU A 143 2.58 15.82 -9.76
CA LEU A 143 1.59 14.88 -10.27
C LEU A 143 1.90 13.43 -9.86
N VAL A 144 3.16 13.00 -9.99
CA VAL A 144 3.62 11.69 -9.47
C VAL A 144 3.33 11.55 -7.97
N ALA A 145 3.58 12.60 -7.18
CA ALA A 145 3.28 12.61 -5.76
C ALA A 145 1.78 12.54 -5.46
N ILE A 146 0.94 13.23 -6.22
CA ILE A 146 -0.52 13.19 -6.09
C ILE A 146 -1.03 11.77 -6.36
N LEU A 147 -0.60 11.13 -7.44
CA LEU A 147 -0.99 9.76 -7.77
C LEU A 147 -0.57 8.77 -6.68
N ALA A 148 0.71 8.82 -6.26
CA ALA A 148 1.21 7.95 -5.21
C ALA A 148 0.45 8.15 -3.88
N SER A 149 0.13 9.39 -3.51
CA SER A 149 -0.67 9.68 -2.32
C SER A 149 -2.10 9.14 -2.43
N ALA A 150 -2.72 9.25 -3.60
CA ALA A 150 -4.07 8.75 -3.81
C ALA A 150 -4.12 7.22 -3.70
N ILE A 151 -3.13 6.51 -4.26
CA ILE A 151 -2.98 5.06 -4.11
C ILE A 151 -2.80 4.68 -2.64
N TYR A 152 -1.88 5.36 -1.95
CA TYR A 152 -1.63 5.10 -0.52
C TYR A 152 -2.88 5.33 0.34
N GLU A 153 -3.64 6.39 0.09
CA GLU A 153 -4.89 6.68 0.80
C GLU A 153 -5.97 5.63 0.54
N ALA A 154 -6.13 5.18 -0.71
CA ALA A 154 -7.07 4.12 -1.04
C ALA A 154 -6.67 2.80 -0.37
N TRP A 155 -5.37 2.48 -0.39
CA TRP A 155 -4.84 1.30 0.26
C TRP A 155 -5.11 1.31 1.77
N LYS A 156 -4.70 2.39 2.47
CA LYS A 156 -4.94 2.54 3.91
C LYS A 156 -6.42 2.52 4.26
N ARG A 157 -7.29 3.02 3.39
CA ARG A 157 -8.73 2.96 3.62
C ARG A 157 -9.25 1.52 3.63
N ILE A 158 -8.83 0.68 2.68
CA ILE A 158 -9.24 -0.74 2.64
C ILE A 158 -8.64 -1.52 3.80
N GLU A 159 -7.36 -1.32 4.09
CA GLU A 159 -6.70 -1.93 5.24
C GLU A 159 -7.48 -1.69 6.55
N LEU A 160 -8.05 -0.49 6.71
CA LEU A 160 -8.86 -0.13 7.88
C LEU A 160 -10.31 -0.64 7.82
N THR A 161 -10.94 -0.67 6.65
CA THR A 161 -12.37 -1.03 6.53
C THR A 161 -12.63 -2.51 6.32
N ASP A 162 -11.78 -3.17 5.53
CA ASP A 162 -11.90 -4.58 5.18
C ASP A 162 -10.52 -5.15 4.80
N PRO A 163 -9.69 -5.50 5.81
CA PRO A 163 -8.34 -6.00 5.57
C PRO A 163 -8.31 -7.36 4.85
N VAL A 164 -9.42 -8.11 4.84
CA VAL A 164 -9.48 -9.45 4.22
C VAL A 164 -9.56 -9.34 2.70
N SER A 165 -10.18 -8.29 2.17
CA SER A 165 -10.24 -8.03 0.73
C SER A 165 -9.03 -7.28 0.18
N LEU A 166 -8.04 -7.00 1.03
CA LEU A 166 -6.88 -6.22 0.63
C LEU A 166 -6.00 -7.01 -0.34
N GLY A 167 -5.85 -6.48 -1.55
CA GLY A 167 -4.96 -7.00 -2.58
C GLY A 167 -3.54 -6.43 -2.48
N ARG A 168 -2.70 -6.84 -3.42
CA ARG A 168 -1.30 -6.41 -3.51
C ARG A 168 -1.14 -5.33 -4.59
N ILE A 169 -0.86 -4.10 -4.17
CA ILE A 169 -0.57 -3.00 -5.10
C ILE A 169 0.89 -2.59 -5.01
N VAL A 170 1.54 -2.49 -6.17
CA VAL A 170 2.94 -2.04 -6.26
C VAL A 170 3.03 -0.89 -7.27
N LEU A 171 3.73 0.18 -6.89
CA LEU A 171 4.03 1.35 -7.70
C LEU A 171 5.55 1.41 -7.94
N VAL A 172 5.96 1.44 -9.21
CA VAL A 172 7.37 1.54 -9.61
C VAL A 172 7.62 2.85 -10.33
N LEU A 173 8.64 3.58 -9.89
CA LEU A 173 9.12 4.83 -10.48
C LEU A 173 10.34 4.52 -11.37
N ASP A 174 10.12 4.53 -12.68
CA ASP A 174 11.17 4.29 -13.68
C ASP A 174 11.83 5.61 -14.09
N GLY A 175 13.05 5.86 -13.58
CA GLY A 175 13.76 7.12 -13.75
C GLY A 175 15.23 7.04 -13.30
N GLU A 176 16.08 7.91 -13.83
CA GLU A 176 17.49 7.99 -13.41
C GLU A 176 17.61 8.66 -12.04
N ASP A 177 18.35 8.06 -11.10
CA ASP A 177 18.61 8.64 -9.76
C ASP A 177 17.36 9.20 -9.07
N VAL A 178 16.27 8.43 -9.06
CA VAL A 178 15.07 8.75 -8.28
C VAL A 178 15.44 8.74 -6.78
N GLY A 179 15.00 9.75 -6.04
CA GLY A 179 15.28 9.86 -4.60
C GLY A 179 14.68 8.71 -3.78
N SER A 180 15.17 8.52 -2.55
CA SER A 180 14.67 7.48 -1.63
C SER A 180 13.36 7.84 -0.92
N ARG A 181 12.83 9.04 -1.16
CA ARG A 181 11.57 9.51 -0.57
C ARG A 181 10.81 10.41 -1.53
N LEU A 182 9.49 10.21 -1.60
CA LEU A 182 8.55 11.07 -2.33
C LEU A 182 7.73 11.89 -1.32
N ARG A 183 7.71 13.21 -1.48
CA ARG A 183 6.88 14.08 -0.65
C ARG A 183 5.55 14.34 -1.36
N ALA A 184 4.45 13.99 -0.71
CA ALA A 184 3.10 14.30 -1.17
C ALA A 184 2.35 15.06 -0.08
N GLY A 185 2.30 16.40 -0.20
CA GLY A 185 1.77 17.27 0.85
C GLY A 185 2.54 17.11 2.17
N ASN A 186 1.84 16.69 3.22
CA ASN A 186 2.41 16.40 4.54
C ASN A 186 3.00 14.98 4.68
N LYS A 187 2.77 14.10 3.71
CA LYS A 187 3.25 12.71 3.73
C LYS A 187 4.63 12.58 3.09
N LYS A 188 5.44 11.68 3.63
CA LYS A 188 6.72 11.25 3.06
C LYS A 188 6.63 9.75 2.80
N LEU A 189 6.54 9.36 1.54
CA LEU A 189 6.49 7.97 1.12
C LEU A 189 7.93 7.48 0.91
N LYS A 190 8.30 6.36 1.54
CA LYS A 190 9.60 5.71 1.33
C LYS A 190 9.63 5.05 -0.04
N ILE A 191 10.72 5.19 -0.77
CA ILE A 191 10.96 4.53 -2.05
C ILE A 191 12.11 3.54 -1.85
N GLU A 192 11.86 2.27 -2.17
CA GLU A 192 12.90 1.24 -2.18
C GLU A 192 13.49 1.05 -3.59
N PRO A 193 14.82 0.99 -3.75
CA PRO A 193 15.41 0.69 -5.05
C PRO A 193 15.22 -0.79 -5.40
N LEU A 194 14.83 -1.07 -6.65
CA LEU A 194 14.92 -2.41 -7.25
C LEU A 194 16.34 -2.59 -7.77
N ASN A 195 17.10 -3.42 -7.08
CA ASN A 195 18.45 -3.83 -7.47
C ASN A 195 18.42 -5.18 -8.19
#